data_AF-A0AAP3G079-F1
#
_entry.id   AF-A0AAP3G079-F1
#
_cell.length_a   1.000
_cell.length_b   1.000
_cell.length_c   1.000
_cell.angle_alpha   90.00
_cell.angle_beta   90.00
_cell.angle_gamma   90.00
#
_symmetry.space_group_name_H-M   'P 1'
#
loop_
_entity.id
_entity.type
_entity.pdbx_description
1 polymer ?
#
loop_
_entity_poly.entity_id
_entity_poly.type
_entity_poly.pdbx_seq_one_letter_code
_entity_poly.pdbx_strand_id
1 'polypeptide(L)'
;MARSPLIWFGGKAKYAEHIINKMPAHKVYVEPFGGAAHVIANKPKMGHEVYNDIDGHVVNFLMQVRKDPKAMQRACESIPYSRALYEKWKTEDYPQDDFDRAVRWFYMNRSGISKGNAEKVPQTGWRHSTQSGQNPAGGYISACTAFQSFANRMKGVMIECKDFRNIIEKYDSPDTLFYVDPPYVGREKFYAGGFTEDDHRDLARLLNQVKGKVILSYYDDPLILEIYSNWATETFSAYKQVVGGSGKDRGTEEMLLFNYKITQLSLFD
;
A
#
# COMPACT_ATOMS: atom_id res chain seq x y z
N MET A 1 -3.76 6.64 15.81
CA MET A 1 -3.99 5.97 14.50
C MET A 1 -3.40 4.58 14.54
N ALA A 2 -4.05 3.59 13.93
CA ALA A 2 -3.47 2.25 13.77
C ALA A 2 -2.49 2.29 12.60
N ARG A 3 -1.31 1.69 12.75
CA ARG A 3 -0.32 1.58 11.67
C ARG A 3 -0.42 0.19 11.04
N SER A 4 -0.29 0.14 9.72
CA SER A 4 -0.08 -1.13 9.02
C SER A 4 1.23 -1.78 9.47
N PRO A 5 1.25 -3.10 9.73
CA PRO A 5 2.47 -3.82 10.11
C PRO A 5 3.41 -4.08 8.92
N LEU A 6 2.94 -3.86 7.69
CA LEU A 6 3.64 -4.22 6.46
C LEU A 6 4.67 -3.18 6.02
N ILE A 7 5.69 -3.64 5.31
CA ILE A 7 6.55 -2.79 4.48
C ILE A 7 6.06 -2.93 3.05
N TRP A 8 5.87 -1.81 2.36
CA TRP A 8 5.40 -1.81 0.98
C TRP A 8 6.27 -0.93 0.10
N PHE A 9 6.58 -1.42 -1.09
CA PHE A 9 7.22 -0.60 -2.10
C PHE A 9 6.22 0.48 -2.56
N GLY A 10 6.64 1.74 -2.54
CA GLY A 10 5.74 2.89 -2.78
C GLY A 10 4.75 3.16 -1.64
N GLY A 11 4.88 2.49 -0.49
CA GLY A 11 3.96 2.62 0.64
C GLY A 11 3.82 4.05 1.17
N LYS A 12 2.58 4.51 1.26
CA LYS A 12 2.19 5.89 1.57
C LYS A 12 2.22 6.24 3.07
N ALA A 13 2.80 5.40 3.92
CA ALA A 13 2.74 5.53 5.38
C ALA A 13 3.21 6.90 5.91
N LYS A 14 4.26 7.47 5.30
CA LYS A 14 4.87 8.73 5.75
C LYS A 14 4.03 9.97 5.39
N TYR A 15 3.18 9.88 4.38
CA TYR A 15 2.40 11.00 3.85
C TYR A 15 0.90 10.69 3.76
N ALA A 16 0.46 9.62 4.43
CA ALA A 16 -0.95 9.29 4.56
C ALA A 16 -1.74 10.46 5.14
N GLU A 17 -1.22 11.16 6.14
CA GLU A 17 -1.87 12.35 6.72
C GLU A 17 -2.02 13.48 5.69
N HIS A 18 -1.00 13.73 4.86
CA HIS A 18 -1.09 14.71 3.78
C HIS A 18 -2.22 14.34 2.80
N ILE A 19 -2.31 13.07 2.37
CA ILE A 19 -3.39 12.57 1.51
C ILE A 19 -4.76 12.70 2.18
N ILE A 20 -4.87 12.29 3.45
CA ILE A 20 -6.12 12.32 4.23
C ILE A 20 -6.64 13.76 4.33
N ASN A 21 -5.77 14.74 4.52
CA ASN A 21 -6.14 16.15 4.63
C ASN A 21 -6.68 16.74 3.32
N LYS A 22 -6.50 16.05 2.18
CA LYS A 22 -7.06 16.44 0.87
C LYS A 22 -8.38 15.73 0.56
N MET A 23 -8.84 14.83 1.43
CA MET A 23 -10.09 14.10 1.22
C MET A 23 -11.30 15.04 1.36
N PRO A 24 -12.16 15.14 0.32
CA PRO A 24 -13.39 15.89 0.40
C PRO A 24 -14.40 15.13 1.25
N ALA A 25 -15.52 15.76 1.62
CA ALA A 25 -16.64 15.02 2.21
C ALA A 25 -17.09 13.87 1.29
N HIS A 26 -17.27 12.68 1.88
CA HIS A 26 -17.66 11.44 1.19
C HIS A 26 -18.39 10.50 2.17
N LYS A 27 -19.20 9.57 1.65
CA LYS A 27 -19.89 8.55 2.46
C LYS A 27 -19.39 7.13 2.22
N VAL A 28 -18.74 6.90 1.08
CA VAL A 28 -18.10 5.63 0.72
C VAL A 28 -16.63 5.91 0.40
N TYR A 29 -15.73 5.10 0.94
CA TYR A 29 -14.30 5.19 0.66
C TYR A 29 -13.78 3.88 0.06
N VAL A 30 -13.03 3.97 -1.03
CA VAL A 30 -12.55 2.80 -1.77
C VAL A 30 -11.07 2.97 -2.11
N GLU A 31 -10.26 1.95 -1.81
CA GLU A 31 -8.88 1.81 -2.28
C GLU A 31 -8.81 0.67 -3.31
N PRO A 32 -8.83 0.93 -4.63
CA PRO A 32 -8.71 -0.12 -5.65
C PRO A 32 -7.33 -0.79 -5.67
N PHE A 33 -6.29 -0.08 -5.20
CA PHE A 33 -4.90 -0.53 -5.09
C PHE A 33 -4.44 -0.34 -3.65
N GLY A 34 -4.93 -1.19 -2.75
CA GLY A 34 -4.80 -0.99 -1.32
C GLY A 34 -3.40 -1.26 -0.77
N GLY A 35 -2.63 -2.15 -1.41
CA GLY A 35 -1.27 -2.50 -0.99
C GLY A 35 -1.20 -2.79 0.51
N ALA A 36 -0.29 -2.12 1.22
CA ALA A 36 -0.18 -2.27 2.67
C ALA A 36 -1.26 -1.56 3.51
N ALA A 37 -2.35 -1.06 2.93
CA ALA A 37 -3.46 -0.40 3.62
C ALA A 37 -3.02 0.83 4.44
N HIS A 38 -2.00 1.56 3.97
CA HIS A 38 -1.41 2.66 4.73
C HIS A 38 -2.36 3.85 4.89
N VAL A 39 -3.16 4.20 3.88
CA VAL A 39 -4.06 5.35 3.96
C VAL A 39 -5.32 4.98 4.73
N ILE A 40 -6.05 3.92 4.34
CA ILE A 40 -7.24 3.45 5.03
C ILE A 40 -7.00 3.18 6.53
N ALA A 41 -5.85 2.62 6.93
CA ALA A 41 -5.58 2.34 8.34
C ALA A 41 -5.35 3.63 9.19
N ASN A 42 -4.85 4.71 8.58
CA ASN A 42 -4.60 5.97 9.26
C ASN A 42 -5.79 6.94 9.20
N LYS A 43 -6.59 6.85 8.13
CA LYS A 43 -7.83 7.62 7.94
C LYS A 43 -8.83 7.41 9.10
N PRO A 44 -9.55 8.46 9.55
CA PRO A 44 -10.69 8.31 10.46
C PRO A 44 -11.72 7.31 9.92
N LYS A 45 -12.11 6.36 10.76
CA LYS A 45 -13.05 5.30 10.36
C LYS A 45 -14.40 5.87 9.96
N MET A 46 -14.96 5.35 8.87
CA MET A 46 -16.33 5.64 8.44
C MET A 46 -17.15 4.35 8.26
N GLY A 47 -18.45 4.52 8.00
CA GLY A 47 -19.40 3.40 7.92
C GLY A 47 -19.20 2.48 6.72
N HIS A 48 -18.68 2.98 5.59
CA HIS A 48 -18.55 2.24 4.35
C HIS A 48 -17.15 2.42 3.77
N GLU A 49 -16.27 1.44 4.01
CA GLU A 49 -14.89 1.43 3.52
C GLU A 49 -14.62 0.11 2.78
N VAL A 50 -13.96 0.20 1.62
CA VAL A 50 -13.58 -0.93 0.77
C VAL A 50 -12.08 -0.89 0.54
N TYR A 51 -11.41 -2.00 0.84
CA TYR A 51 -10.04 -2.28 0.46
C TYR A 51 -10.05 -3.32 -0.67
N ASN A 52 -9.25 -3.11 -1.71
CA ASN A 52 -8.98 -4.11 -2.74
C ASN A 52 -7.48 -4.16 -3.06
N ASP A 53 -6.98 -5.35 -3.38
CA ASP A 53 -5.72 -5.49 -4.09
C ASP A 53 -5.80 -6.70 -5.05
N ILE A 54 -4.99 -6.70 -6.10
CA ILE A 54 -4.89 -7.84 -7.01
C ILE A 54 -4.00 -8.95 -6.42
N ASP A 55 -3.09 -8.60 -5.50
CA ASP A 55 -2.22 -9.56 -4.82
C ASP A 55 -2.98 -10.35 -3.74
N GLY A 56 -3.30 -11.60 -4.08
CA GLY A 56 -3.96 -12.53 -3.17
C GLY A 56 -3.17 -12.82 -1.89
N HIS A 57 -1.84 -12.61 -1.84
CA HIS A 57 -1.06 -12.82 -0.63
C HIS A 57 -1.29 -11.72 0.41
N VAL A 58 -1.32 -10.44 -0.01
CA VAL A 58 -1.62 -9.35 0.93
C VAL A 58 -3.06 -9.42 1.42
N VAL A 59 -4.00 -9.78 0.53
CA VAL A 59 -5.40 -10.01 0.90
C VAL A 59 -5.50 -11.17 1.89
N ASN A 60 -4.86 -12.30 1.63
CA ASN A 60 -4.85 -13.43 2.56
C ASN A 60 -4.28 -13.02 3.94
N PHE A 61 -3.17 -12.28 3.97
CA PHE A 61 -2.61 -11.76 5.21
C PHE A 61 -3.61 -10.89 5.99
N LEU A 62 -4.27 -9.95 5.33
CA LEU A 62 -5.29 -9.09 5.93
C LEU A 62 -6.45 -9.90 6.52
N MET A 63 -6.91 -10.92 5.80
CA MET A 63 -7.98 -11.81 6.24
C MET A 63 -7.57 -12.61 7.49
N GLN A 64 -6.37 -13.19 7.52
CA GLN A 64 -5.89 -13.97 8.66
C GLN A 64 -5.62 -13.10 9.91
N VAL A 65 -5.00 -11.93 9.74
CA VAL A 65 -4.77 -10.96 10.85
C VAL A 65 -6.10 -10.51 11.45
N ARG A 66 -7.13 -10.28 10.62
CA ARG A 66 -8.46 -9.91 11.11
C ARG A 66 -9.20 -11.04 11.81
N LYS A 67 -8.99 -12.28 11.36
CA LYS A 67 -9.64 -13.48 11.92
C LYS A 67 -9.19 -13.73 13.35
N ASP A 68 -7.87 -13.79 13.59
CA ASP A 68 -7.31 -13.94 14.95
C ASP A 68 -5.95 -13.23 15.05
N PRO A 69 -5.92 -11.94 15.45
CA PRO A 69 -4.68 -11.19 15.54
C PRO A 69 -3.74 -11.73 16.63
N LYS A 70 -4.27 -12.41 17.67
CA LYS A 70 -3.46 -12.98 18.75
C LYS A 70 -2.77 -14.26 18.30
N ALA A 71 -3.47 -15.12 17.56
CA ALA A 71 -2.85 -16.29 16.94
C ALA A 71 -1.77 -15.86 15.93
N MET A 72 -2.08 -14.88 15.07
CA MET A 72 -1.12 -14.35 14.11
C MET A 72 0.14 -13.79 14.79
N GLN A 73 -0.03 -13.01 15.88
CA GLN A 73 1.08 -12.45 16.64
C GLN A 73 1.96 -13.56 17.23
N ARG A 74 1.37 -14.53 17.94
CA ARG A 74 2.12 -15.64 18.55
C ARG A 74 2.87 -16.48 17.51
N ALA A 75 2.23 -16.74 16.36
CA ALA A 75 2.84 -17.51 15.28
C ALA A 75 4.02 -16.76 14.66
N CYS A 76 3.93 -15.44 14.48
CA CYS A 76 5.02 -14.65 13.94
C CYS A 76 6.17 -14.47 14.95
N GLU A 77 5.86 -14.16 16.21
CA GLU A 77 6.88 -13.94 17.26
C GLU A 77 7.68 -15.20 17.61
N SER A 78 7.12 -16.40 17.37
CA SER A 78 7.83 -17.66 17.59
C SER A 78 8.87 -17.98 16.51
N ILE A 79 8.84 -17.28 15.36
CA ILE A 79 9.78 -17.51 14.26
C ILE A 79 11.12 -16.82 14.56
N PRO A 80 12.24 -17.54 14.53
CA PRO A 80 13.55 -16.93 14.70
C PRO A 80 13.88 -16.02 13.51
N TYR A 81 14.36 -14.81 13.77
CA TYR A 81 14.83 -13.90 12.73
C TYR A 81 16.17 -14.40 12.16
N SER A 82 16.10 -15.30 11.18
CA SER A 82 17.21 -16.13 10.72
C SER A 82 17.42 -16.00 9.21
N ARG A 83 18.69 -15.76 8.83
CA ARG A 83 19.11 -15.79 7.42
C ARG A 83 18.89 -17.17 6.80
N ALA A 84 19.22 -18.24 7.52
CA ALA A 84 19.06 -19.61 7.00
C ALA A 84 17.59 -19.92 6.71
N LEU A 85 16.69 -19.49 7.59
CA LEU A 85 15.25 -19.64 7.37
C LEU A 85 14.76 -18.79 6.19
N TYR A 86 15.24 -17.56 6.07
CA TYR A 86 14.90 -16.67 4.97
C TYR A 86 15.34 -17.23 3.61
N GLU A 87 16.60 -17.66 3.47
CA GLU A 87 17.11 -18.22 2.21
C GLU A 87 16.39 -19.54 1.85
N LYS A 88 15.97 -20.32 2.85
CA LYS A 88 15.14 -21.52 2.63
C LYS A 88 13.74 -21.15 2.10
N TRP A 89 13.00 -20.30 2.81
CA TRP A 89 11.64 -19.92 2.43
C TRP A 89 11.55 -19.04 1.19
N LYS A 90 12.66 -18.42 0.80
CA LYS A 90 12.83 -17.82 -0.53
C LYS A 90 12.50 -18.81 -1.63
N THR A 91 13.08 -20.00 -1.58
CA THR A 91 13.04 -20.96 -2.71
C THR A 91 11.93 -21.99 -2.60
N GLU A 92 11.30 -22.12 -1.43
CA GLU A 92 10.22 -23.08 -1.21
C GLU A 92 8.87 -22.52 -1.61
N ASP A 93 8.00 -23.41 -2.12
CA ASP A 93 6.60 -23.10 -2.34
C ASP A 93 5.92 -22.68 -1.04
N TYR A 94 4.96 -21.76 -1.16
CA TYR A 94 4.15 -21.34 -0.02
C TYR A 94 3.35 -22.52 0.57
N PRO A 95 3.09 -22.49 1.89
CA PRO A 95 2.17 -23.41 2.52
C PRO A 95 0.79 -23.38 1.84
N GLN A 96 0.13 -24.54 1.80
CA GLN A 96 -1.23 -24.66 1.28
C GLN A 96 -2.26 -24.06 2.25
N ASP A 97 -2.03 -24.20 3.56
CA ASP A 97 -2.87 -23.57 4.58
C ASP A 97 -2.74 -22.04 4.54
N ASP A 98 -3.90 -21.37 4.57
CA ASP A 98 -3.99 -19.91 4.44
C ASP A 98 -3.30 -19.17 5.59
N PHE A 99 -3.39 -19.69 6.81
CA PHE A 99 -2.78 -19.09 7.99
C PHE A 99 -1.26 -19.21 7.94
N ASP A 100 -0.74 -20.41 7.69
CA ASP A 100 0.71 -20.62 7.55
C ASP A 100 1.28 -19.84 6.37
N ARG A 101 0.53 -19.73 5.26
CA ARG A 101 0.91 -18.90 4.12
C ARG A 101 1.00 -17.43 4.48
N ALA A 102 0.02 -16.90 5.23
CA ALA A 102 0.05 -15.52 5.71
C ALA A 102 1.23 -15.25 6.66
N VAL A 103 1.50 -16.17 7.60
CA VAL A 103 2.62 -16.08 8.54
C VAL A 103 3.95 -16.05 7.79
N ARG A 104 4.17 -16.99 6.86
CA ARG A 104 5.39 -17.04 6.06
C ARG A 104 5.54 -15.78 5.20
N TRP A 105 4.48 -15.38 4.50
CA TRP A 105 4.52 -14.20 3.62
C TRP A 105 4.86 -12.93 4.41
N PHE A 106 4.27 -12.75 5.60
CA PHE A 106 4.61 -11.63 6.49
C PHE A 106 6.07 -11.66 6.95
N TYR A 107 6.58 -12.83 7.36
CA TYR A 107 8.00 -12.97 7.71
C TYR A 107 8.91 -12.54 6.55
N MET A 108 8.64 -13.01 5.32
CA MET A 108 9.42 -12.65 4.13
C MET A 108 9.33 -11.14 3.83
N ASN A 109 8.14 -10.54 3.94
CA ASN A 109 7.94 -9.10 3.77
C ASN A 109 8.83 -8.26 4.73
N ARG A 110 8.96 -8.69 5.98
CA ARG A 110 9.69 -7.97 7.03
C ARG A 110 11.18 -8.29 7.11
N SER A 111 11.59 -9.46 6.61
CA SER A 111 12.97 -9.93 6.66
C SER A 111 13.74 -9.78 5.35
N GLY A 112 13.07 -9.43 4.25
CA GLY A 112 13.73 -9.06 3.00
C GLY A 112 14.21 -7.60 2.98
N ILE A 113 15.24 -7.31 2.17
CA ILE A 113 15.72 -5.94 1.89
C ILE A 113 14.71 -5.13 1.04
N SER A 114 13.64 -5.78 0.56
CA SER A 114 12.51 -5.27 -0.23
C SER A 114 12.87 -4.79 -1.65
N LYS A 115 12.18 -5.38 -2.62
CA LYS A 115 11.95 -4.90 -3.98
C LYS A 115 10.62 -5.52 -4.41
N GLY A 116 9.52 -4.75 -4.36
CA GLY A 116 8.26 -5.17 -4.95
C GLY A 116 7.59 -6.44 -4.40
N ASN A 117 6.41 -6.76 -4.90
CA ASN A 117 5.69 -8.04 -4.71
C ASN A 117 5.47 -8.80 -6.04
N ALA A 118 6.08 -8.35 -7.15
CA ALA A 118 6.00 -9.04 -8.43
C ALA A 118 6.78 -10.38 -8.45
N GLU A 119 6.19 -11.42 -9.07
CA GLU A 119 6.77 -12.77 -9.19
C GLU A 119 8.14 -12.78 -9.89
N LYS A 120 8.34 -11.90 -10.88
CA LYS A 120 9.55 -11.86 -11.72
C LYS A 120 10.68 -11.02 -11.12
N VAL A 121 10.51 -10.42 -9.95
CA VAL A 121 11.57 -9.63 -9.31
C VAL A 121 12.54 -10.57 -8.62
N PRO A 122 13.86 -10.47 -8.88
CA PRO A 122 14.86 -11.29 -8.20
C PRO A 122 14.70 -11.18 -6.69
N GLN A 123 14.59 -12.34 -6.06
CA GLN A 123 14.31 -12.43 -4.64
C GLN A 123 15.36 -11.65 -3.83
N THR A 124 14.88 -10.83 -2.88
CA THR A 124 15.75 -9.87 -2.17
C THR A 124 16.73 -10.57 -1.24
N GLY A 125 17.82 -9.91 -0.89
CA GLY A 125 18.71 -10.37 0.18
C GLY A 125 18.02 -10.26 1.55
N TRP A 126 18.53 -11.00 2.54
CA TRP A 126 18.08 -10.93 3.92
C TRP A 126 18.49 -9.60 4.58
N ARG A 127 17.54 -8.92 5.20
CA ARG A 127 17.74 -7.65 5.89
C ARG A 127 18.52 -7.86 7.18
N HIS A 128 19.65 -7.17 7.27
CA HIS A 128 20.52 -7.14 8.43
C HIS A 128 21.13 -5.75 8.60
N SER A 129 21.72 -5.49 9.75
CA SER A 129 22.40 -4.24 10.05
C SER A 129 23.55 -4.51 11.02
N THR A 130 24.64 -3.79 10.82
CA THR A 130 25.79 -3.73 11.74
C THR A 130 25.82 -2.43 12.54
N GLN A 131 24.88 -1.51 12.28
CA GLN A 131 24.80 -0.23 12.96
C GLN A 131 24.03 -0.34 14.28
N SER A 132 24.58 0.25 15.34
CA SER A 132 23.93 0.33 16.65
C SER A 132 22.56 0.99 16.58
N GLY A 133 21.57 0.43 17.26
CA GLY A 133 20.20 0.98 17.31
C GLY A 133 19.32 0.65 16.10
N GLN A 134 19.85 0.00 15.07
CA GLN A 134 19.07 -0.49 13.93
C GLN A 134 19.09 -2.01 13.90
N ASN A 135 18.20 -2.65 14.67
CA ASN A 135 18.05 -4.11 14.67
C ASN A 135 16.79 -4.53 13.88
N PRO A 136 16.93 -5.09 12.67
CA PRO A 136 15.79 -5.56 11.87
C PRO A 136 14.92 -6.62 12.58
N ALA A 137 15.51 -7.46 13.44
CA ALA A 137 14.76 -8.42 14.23
C ALA A 137 13.84 -7.73 15.26
N GLY A 138 14.34 -6.68 15.93
CA GLY A 138 13.52 -5.85 16.82
C GLY A 138 12.39 -5.14 16.06
N GLY A 139 12.68 -4.68 14.85
CA GLY A 139 11.67 -4.13 13.94
C GLY A 139 10.62 -5.16 13.54
N TYR A 140 10.98 -6.43 13.30
CA TYR A 140 10.03 -7.51 13.04
C TYR A 140 9.07 -7.73 14.21
N ILE A 141 9.60 -7.86 15.43
CA ILE A 141 8.77 -8.02 16.64
C ILE A 141 7.84 -6.82 16.83
N SER A 142 8.36 -5.59 16.65
CA SER A 142 7.52 -4.37 16.74
C SER A 142 6.39 -4.32 15.71
N ALA A 143 6.54 -4.98 14.56
CA ALA A 143 5.47 -5.09 13.58
C ALA A 143 4.41 -6.13 13.98
N CYS A 144 4.84 -7.23 14.62
CA CYS A 144 3.92 -8.25 15.14
C CYS A 144 2.98 -7.68 16.21
N THR A 145 3.48 -6.81 17.09
CA THR A 145 2.67 -6.20 18.16
C THR A 145 1.59 -5.25 17.64
N ALA A 146 1.68 -4.80 16.38
CA ALA A 146 0.68 -3.91 15.77
C ALA A 146 -0.61 -4.64 15.34
N PHE A 147 -0.59 -5.98 15.21
CA PHE A 147 -1.69 -6.76 14.63
C PHE A 147 -3.04 -6.51 15.30
N GLN A 148 -3.10 -6.47 16.63
CA GLN A 148 -4.37 -6.25 17.34
C GLN A 148 -4.98 -4.89 17.00
N SER A 149 -4.17 -3.82 17.03
CA SER A 149 -4.62 -2.46 16.71
C SER A 149 -5.04 -2.33 15.24
N PHE A 150 -4.29 -2.97 14.34
CA PHE A 150 -4.55 -2.97 12.91
C PHE A 150 -5.83 -3.74 12.57
N ALA A 151 -5.99 -4.95 13.11
CA ALA A 151 -7.19 -5.76 12.97
C ALA A 151 -8.43 -5.02 13.47
N ASN A 152 -8.33 -4.34 14.61
CA ASN A 152 -9.42 -3.52 15.16
C ASN A 152 -9.79 -2.35 14.24
N ARG A 153 -8.80 -1.67 13.64
CA ARG A 153 -9.05 -0.59 12.67
C ARG A 153 -9.71 -1.10 11.40
N MET A 154 -9.26 -2.25 10.89
CA MET A 154 -9.80 -2.85 9.68
C MET A 154 -11.16 -3.54 9.91
N LYS A 155 -11.64 -3.65 11.15
CA LYS A 155 -12.96 -4.20 11.45
C LYS A 155 -14.05 -3.36 10.80
N GLY A 156 -14.89 -3.99 9.97
CA GLY A 156 -15.96 -3.34 9.21
C GLY A 156 -15.55 -2.81 7.84
N VAL A 157 -14.26 -2.91 7.47
CA VAL A 157 -13.81 -2.68 6.11
C VAL A 157 -14.19 -3.91 5.26
N MET A 158 -14.74 -3.70 4.07
CA MET A 158 -14.92 -4.76 3.07
C MET A 158 -13.57 -5.04 2.40
N ILE A 159 -13.21 -6.31 2.25
CA ILE A 159 -11.94 -6.72 1.65
C ILE A 159 -12.27 -7.49 0.37
N GLU A 160 -11.86 -6.93 -0.76
CA GLU A 160 -11.98 -7.51 -2.10
C GLU A 160 -10.62 -7.96 -2.62
N CYS A 161 -10.63 -8.81 -3.64
CA CYS A 161 -9.44 -9.31 -4.33
C CYS A 161 -9.72 -9.44 -5.82
N LYS A 162 -9.84 -8.30 -6.50
CA LYS A 162 -10.28 -8.21 -7.90
C LYS A 162 -9.43 -7.20 -8.67
N ASP A 163 -9.52 -7.31 -9.99
CA ASP A 163 -9.00 -6.29 -10.89
C ASP A 163 -9.68 -4.94 -10.64
N PHE A 164 -8.89 -3.86 -10.69
CA PHE A 164 -9.35 -2.50 -10.37
C PHE A 164 -10.53 -2.06 -11.25
N ARG A 165 -10.64 -2.56 -12.48
CA ARG A 165 -11.74 -2.24 -13.40
C ARG A 165 -13.09 -2.61 -12.78
N ASN A 166 -13.16 -3.81 -12.19
CA ASN A 166 -14.37 -4.29 -11.52
C ASN A 166 -14.68 -3.48 -10.26
N ILE A 167 -13.65 -3.07 -9.52
CA ILE A 167 -13.82 -2.36 -8.24
C ILE A 167 -14.30 -0.93 -8.47
N ILE A 168 -13.69 -0.22 -9.41
CA ILE A 168 -14.08 1.14 -9.73
C ILE A 168 -15.52 1.15 -10.24
N GLU A 169 -15.88 0.28 -11.18
CA GLU A 169 -17.24 0.20 -11.72
C GLU A 169 -18.27 -0.16 -10.64
N LYS A 170 -17.99 -1.17 -9.81
CA LYS A 170 -18.91 -1.66 -8.78
C LYS A 170 -19.24 -0.63 -7.71
N TYR A 171 -18.26 0.17 -7.31
CA TYR A 171 -18.40 1.09 -6.18
C TYR A 171 -18.54 2.56 -6.61
N ASP A 172 -18.61 2.86 -7.91
CA ASP A 172 -18.79 4.24 -8.37
C ASP A 172 -20.19 4.78 -8.03
N SER A 173 -20.19 5.90 -7.32
CA SER A 173 -21.38 6.66 -6.98
C SER A 173 -21.01 8.11 -6.69
N PRO A 174 -21.97 9.05 -6.73
CA PRO A 174 -21.72 10.44 -6.33
C PRO A 174 -21.22 10.60 -4.88
N ASP A 175 -21.46 9.61 -4.02
CA ASP A 175 -21.06 9.60 -2.60
C ASP A 175 -19.68 8.94 -2.38
N THR A 176 -19.05 8.39 -3.42
CA THR A 176 -17.80 7.64 -3.35
C THR A 176 -16.57 8.54 -3.48
N LEU A 177 -15.59 8.33 -2.59
CA LEU A 177 -14.22 8.78 -2.75
C LEU A 177 -13.31 7.59 -3.03
N PHE A 178 -12.63 7.62 -4.17
CA PHE A 178 -11.57 6.69 -4.51
C PHE A 178 -10.22 7.29 -4.12
N TYR A 179 -9.42 6.53 -3.37
CA TYR A 179 -7.98 6.76 -3.29
C TYR A 179 -7.27 5.71 -4.13
N VAL A 180 -6.58 6.17 -5.17
CA VAL A 180 -5.99 5.31 -6.20
C VAL A 180 -4.48 5.50 -6.15
N ASP A 181 -3.77 4.40 -5.91
CA ASP A 181 -2.30 4.35 -5.82
C ASP A 181 -1.77 3.18 -6.66
N PRO A 182 -1.84 3.28 -8.00
CA PRO A 182 -1.48 2.18 -8.88
C PRO A 182 0.04 2.00 -8.93
N PRO A 183 0.55 0.92 -9.54
CA PRO A 183 1.95 0.84 -9.93
C PRO A 183 2.34 2.02 -10.82
N TYR A 184 3.34 2.82 -10.44
CA TYR A 184 3.73 4.01 -11.21
C TYR A 184 4.42 3.66 -12.54
N VAL A 185 4.35 4.58 -13.51
CA VAL A 185 5.00 4.44 -14.82
C VAL A 185 6.49 4.12 -14.65
N GLY A 186 6.96 3.10 -15.35
CA GLY A 186 8.34 2.59 -15.28
C GLY A 186 8.71 1.86 -13.98
N ARG A 187 7.76 1.66 -13.06
CA ARG A 187 7.91 0.94 -11.79
C ARG A 187 7.02 -0.29 -11.68
N GLU A 188 6.22 -0.58 -12.69
CA GLU A 188 5.23 -1.66 -12.74
C GLU A 188 5.85 -3.02 -12.45
N LYS A 189 7.07 -3.25 -12.93
CA LYS A 189 7.83 -4.48 -12.70
C LYS A 189 8.02 -4.85 -11.23
N PHE A 190 7.80 -3.93 -10.30
CA PHE A 190 7.87 -4.20 -8.87
C PHE A 190 6.53 -4.66 -8.27
N TYR A 191 5.43 -4.62 -8.99
CA TYR A 191 4.11 -4.94 -8.46
C TYR A 191 3.51 -6.22 -9.05
N ALA A 192 2.81 -6.99 -8.21
CA ALA A 192 2.02 -8.11 -8.69
C ALA A 192 0.90 -7.66 -9.65
N GLY A 193 0.36 -8.58 -10.45
CA GLY A 193 -0.74 -8.31 -11.38
C GLY A 193 -0.33 -7.87 -12.78
N GLY A 194 0.97 -7.63 -13.03
CA GLY A 194 1.48 -7.43 -14.39
C GLY A 194 1.02 -6.14 -15.06
N PHE A 195 0.85 -5.06 -14.28
CA PHE A 195 0.40 -3.75 -14.76
C PHE A 195 1.25 -3.23 -15.93
N THR A 196 0.59 -2.69 -16.95
CA THR A 196 1.18 -2.24 -18.22
C THR A 196 0.80 -0.81 -18.54
N GLU A 197 1.41 -0.21 -19.56
CA GLU A 197 0.97 1.09 -20.10
C GLU A 197 -0.52 1.10 -20.48
N ASP A 198 -1.02 0.01 -21.08
CA ASP A 198 -2.43 -0.12 -21.43
C ASP A 198 -3.34 -0.11 -20.18
N ASP A 199 -2.87 -0.67 -19.06
CA ASP A 199 -3.59 -0.59 -17.79
C ASP A 199 -3.64 0.84 -17.23
N HIS A 200 -2.57 1.64 -17.40
CA HIS A 200 -2.60 3.07 -17.06
C HIS A 200 -3.67 3.81 -17.89
N ARG A 201 -3.75 3.52 -19.20
CA ARG A 201 -4.76 4.12 -20.10
C ARG A 201 -6.17 3.68 -19.75
N ASP A 202 -6.38 2.41 -19.42
CA ASP A 202 -7.67 1.89 -18.96
C ASP A 202 -8.09 2.50 -17.63
N LEU A 203 -7.16 2.65 -16.69
CA LEU A 203 -7.40 3.32 -15.42
C LEU A 203 -7.81 4.78 -15.65
N ALA A 204 -7.10 5.51 -16.52
CA ALA A 204 -7.46 6.89 -16.87
C ALA A 204 -8.84 6.97 -17.53
N ARG A 205 -9.17 6.06 -18.45
CA ARG A 205 -10.49 6.00 -19.10
C ARG A 205 -11.60 5.84 -18.07
N LEU A 206 -11.45 4.93 -17.11
CA LEU A 206 -12.45 4.70 -16.05
C LEU A 206 -12.54 5.91 -15.11
N LEU A 207 -11.41 6.39 -14.58
CA LEU A 207 -11.38 7.47 -13.61
C LEU A 207 -11.86 8.81 -14.16
N ASN A 208 -11.66 9.08 -15.46
CA ASN A 208 -12.24 10.28 -16.09
C ASN A 208 -13.77 10.21 -16.25
N GLN A 209 -14.38 9.04 -16.06
CA GLN A 209 -15.81 8.80 -16.23
C GLN A 209 -16.57 8.56 -14.92
N VAL A 210 -15.87 8.41 -13.79
CA VAL A 210 -16.54 8.15 -12.50
C VAL A 210 -17.42 9.31 -12.06
N LYS A 211 -18.53 8.98 -11.39
CA LYS A 211 -19.40 9.95 -10.71
C LYS A 211 -18.80 10.43 -9.39
N GLY A 212 -18.02 9.55 -8.75
CA GLY A 212 -17.33 9.83 -7.50
C GLY A 212 -16.17 10.80 -7.63
N LYS A 213 -15.59 11.12 -6.48
CA LYS A 213 -14.35 11.91 -6.38
C LYS A 213 -13.14 10.99 -6.34
N VAL A 214 -12.02 11.46 -6.86
CA VAL A 214 -10.79 10.67 -6.94
C VAL A 214 -9.60 11.48 -6.45
N ILE A 215 -8.79 10.85 -5.61
CA ILE A 215 -7.41 11.25 -5.32
C ILE A 215 -6.50 10.18 -5.92
N LEU A 216 -5.65 10.57 -6.86
CA LEU A 216 -4.73 9.69 -7.55
C LEU A 216 -3.28 10.05 -7.18
N SER A 217 -2.46 9.07 -6.84
CA SER A 217 -1.02 9.27 -6.56
C SER A 217 -0.17 8.79 -7.73
N TYR A 218 0.82 9.60 -8.13
CA TYR A 218 1.83 9.28 -9.14
C TYR A 218 3.15 10.03 -8.90
N TYR A 219 4.19 9.69 -9.67
CA TYR A 219 5.29 10.62 -9.94
C TYR A 219 4.88 11.58 -11.05
N ASP A 220 5.53 12.74 -11.11
CA ASP A 220 5.46 13.56 -12.31
C ASP A 220 5.99 12.76 -13.52
N ASP A 221 5.11 12.55 -14.50
CA ASP A 221 5.38 11.75 -15.69
C ASP A 221 4.55 12.30 -16.87
N PRO A 222 5.17 12.50 -18.07
CA PRO A 222 4.47 13.06 -19.23
C PRO A 222 3.20 12.30 -19.64
N LEU A 223 3.20 10.96 -19.56
CA LEU A 223 2.03 10.15 -19.90
C LEU A 223 0.88 10.44 -18.92
N ILE A 224 1.19 10.55 -17.63
CA ILE A 224 0.19 10.81 -16.58
C ILE A 224 -0.40 12.21 -16.74
N LEU A 225 0.43 13.22 -17.04
CA LEU A 225 -0.04 14.57 -17.33
C LEU A 225 -0.90 14.64 -18.60
N GLU A 226 -0.59 13.83 -19.61
CA GLU A 226 -1.40 13.72 -20.83
C GLU A 226 -2.78 13.12 -20.54
N ILE A 227 -2.85 11.95 -19.91
CA ILE A 227 -4.11 11.20 -19.75
C ILE A 227 -5.02 11.77 -18.65
N TYR A 228 -4.50 12.62 -17.77
CA TYR A 228 -5.26 13.34 -16.73
C TYR A 228 -5.19 14.87 -16.91
N SER A 229 -5.09 15.36 -18.15
CA SER A 229 -4.83 16.78 -18.48
C SER A 229 -5.79 17.80 -17.86
N ASN A 230 -7.00 17.39 -17.49
CA ASN A 230 -8.05 18.25 -16.94
C ASN A 230 -8.18 18.18 -15.41
N TRP A 231 -7.31 17.42 -14.74
CA TRP A 231 -7.34 17.23 -13.29
C TRP A 231 -6.52 18.31 -12.60
N ALA A 232 -6.93 18.68 -11.38
CA ALA A 232 -6.08 19.52 -10.53
C ALA A 232 -4.89 18.70 -10.05
N THR A 233 -3.71 19.31 -9.96
CA THR A 233 -2.48 18.66 -9.53
C THR A 233 -1.84 19.38 -8.34
N GLU A 234 -1.23 18.63 -7.44
CA GLU A 234 -0.40 19.14 -6.34
C GLU A 234 0.86 18.28 -6.23
N THR A 235 2.04 18.90 -6.32
CA THR A 235 3.32 18.21 -6.09
C THR A 235 3.87 18.51 -4.71
N PHE A 236 4.54 17.53 -4.11
CA PHE A 236 5.20 17.68 -2.82
C PHE A 236 6.42 16.76 -2.72
N SER A 237 7.41 17.18 -1.93
CA SER A 237 8.61 16.38 -1.70
C SER A 237 8.33 15.21 -0.75
N ALA A 238 8.57 13.99 -1.22
CA ALA A 238 8.53 12.80 -0.37
C ALA A 238 9.95 12.38 0.05
N TYR A 239 10.14 12.29 1.37
CA TYR A 239 11.40 11.82 1.96
C TYR A 239 11.61 10.31 1.73
N LYS A 240 12.49 9.96 0.79
CA LYS A 240 13.04 8.60 0.66
C LYS A 240 14.22 8.42 1.60
N GLN A 241 14.16 7.43 2.48
CA GLN A 241 15.36 6.92 3.13
C GLN A 241 16.05 5.98 2.13
N VAL A 242 17.20 6.39 1.58
CA VAL A 242 18.03 5.50 0.78
C VAL A 242 18.87 4.65 1.73
N VAL A 243 18.74 3.33 1.65
CA VAL A 243 19.64 2.41 2.36
C VAL A 243 20.91 2.27 1.53
N GLY A 244 22.03 2.83 2.01
CA GLY A 244 23.38 2.47 1.55
C GLY A 244 24.02 3.32 0.45
N GLY A 245 23.84 4.64 0.42
CA GLY A 245 24.60 5.50 -0.51
C GLY A 245 24.97 6.84 0.10
N SER A 246 26.27 7.16 0.12
CA SER A 246 26.80 8.50 0.39
C SER A 246 26.54 9.43 -0.80
N GLY A 247 25.26 9.71 -1.08
CA GLY A 247 24.81 10.61 -2.13
C GLY A 247 23.74 11.56 -1.60
N LYS A 248 23.83 12.83 -1.99
CA LYS A 248 22.88 13.90 -1.60
C LYS A 248 21.42 13.42 -1.71
N ASP A 249 20.64 13.74 -0.68
CA ASP A 249 19.19 13.63 -0.64
C ASP A 249 18.59 14.17 -1.95
N ARG A 250 18.08 13.27 -2.78
CA ARG A 250 17.17 13.62 -3.88
C ARG A 250 15.80 13.14 -3.43
N GLY A 251 15.06 14.04 -2.79
CA GLY A 251 13.63 13.83 -2.58
C GLY A 251 13.00 13.40 -3.90
N THR A 252 12.14 12.39 -3.89
CA THR A 252 11.31 12.13 -5.06
C THR A 252 10.09 13.01 -4.92
N GLU A 253 9.80 13.79 -5.96
CA GLU A 253 8.59 14.58 -6.02
C GLU A 253 7.41 13.64 -6.28
N GLU A 254 6.47 13.58 -5.34
CA GLU A 254 5.20 12.88 -5.51
C GLU A 254 4.18 13.90 -6.01
N MET A 255 3.24 13.44 -6.83
CA MET A 255 2.14 14.21 -7.38
C MET A 255 0.81 13.58 -6.96
N LEU A 256 -0.10 14.40 -6.45
CA LEU A 256 -1.51 14.05 -6.30
C LEU A 256 -2.31 14.72 -7.41
N LEU A 257 -3.20 13.95 -8.03
CA LEU A 257 -4.16 14.43 -9.01
C LEU A 257 -5.58 14.28 -8.46
N PHE A 258 -6.44 15.25 -8.78
CA PHE A 258 -7.80 15.35 -8.28
C PHE A 258 -8.79 15.65 -9.42
N ASN A 259 -9.89 14.88 -9.50
CA ASN A 259 -10.98 15.19 -10.43
C ASN A 259 -11.95 16.25 -9.88
N TYR A 260 -11.57 16.93 -8.80
CA TYR A 260 -12.32 17.99 -8.15
C TYR A 260 -11.39 19.16 -7.79
N LYS A 261 -11.98 20.34 -7.60
CA LYS A 261 -11.22 21.53 -7.18
C LYS A 261 -10.72 21.38 -5.76
N ILE A 262 -9.43 21.62 -5.54
CA ILE A 262 -8.85 21.73 -4.21
C ILE A 262 -9.17 23.14 -3.70
N THR A 263 -10.11 23.27 -2.77
CA THR A 263 -10.21 24.49 -1.96
C THR A 263 -9.04 24.46 -0.97
N GLN A 264 -7.96 25.19 -1.28
CA GLN A 264 -7.01 25.58 -0.26
C GLN A 264 -7.79 26.46 0.73
N LEU A 265 -7.90 26.02 1.99
CA LEU A 265 -8.16 26.97 3.07
C LEU A 265 -6.96 27.91 3.04
N SER A 266 -7.18 29.16 2.63
CA SER A 266 -6.14 30.17 2.77
C SER A 266 -5.87 30.28 4.27
N LEU A 267 -4.61 30.45 4.66
CA LEU A 267 -4.22 30.68 6.06
C LEU A 267 -4.75 32.03 6.61
N PHE A 268 -5.67 32.68 5.90
CA PHE A 268 -6.17 34.02 6.15
C PHE A 268 -7.71 34.12 6.16
N ASP A 269 -8.45 33.00 6.20
CA ASP A 269 -9.90 32.99 6.43
C ASP A 269 -10.25 32.64 7.89
#